data_AF-A0A7D9H098-F1
#
_entry.id   AF-A0A7D9H098-F1
#
_cell.length_a   1.000
_cell.length_b   1.000
_cell.length_c   1.000
_cell.angle_alpha   90.00
_cell.angle_beta   90.00
_cell.angle_gamma   90.00
#
_symmetry.space_group_name_H-M   'P 1'
#
loop_
_entity.id
_entity.type
_entity.pdbx_description
1 polymer ?
#
loop_
_entity_poly.entity_id
_entity_poly.type
_entity_poly.pdbx_seq_one_letter_code
_entity_poly.pdbx_strand_id
1 'polypeptide(L)'
;MSLSALLPLFHSTETLESDSQTKKVSLLGTINGKNAILQLEKRPFDSKACIPNSNIIQAQSNDVYFWGTGSRSTEDSGDKQTTDSAGCKINLIYPASAAHIAKYRKHPLHMVIETPKAYQKIVRPYIETQKGDRLSWVRNILYHGQEVESCVKDSSYILLPDMKWDGVAIDSLYLVAIVYRNDIASIRDLKQGDIPYLEAIRDSILENVPTKYPIARDQLRLYVHYQPSFYHFHIHVVNANYTGLGQTILAGKAILLEEVIESLKILGEDGFSKKTITYGLSESHDLWNLGMKDYTQ
;
A
#
# COMPACT_ATOMS: atom_id res chain seq x y z
N MET A 1 -9.13 -29.59 16.94
CA MET A 1 -8.05 -29.08 17.82
C MET A 1 -8.25 -27.60 18.00
N SER A 2 -8.15 -27.07 19.22
CA SER A 2 -8.25 -25.63 19.49
C SER A 2 -6.93 -24.92 19.19
N LEU A 3 -6.98 -23.61 19.01
CA LEU A 3 -5.77 -22.77 18.88
C LEU A 3 -4.84 -22.95 20.09
N SER A 4 -5.40 -23.01 21.30
CA SER A 4 -4.65 -23.23 22.56
C SER A 4 -3.91 -24.56 22.61
N ALA A 5 -4.41 -25.60 21.93
CA ALA A 5 -3.74 -26.90 21.84
C ALA A 5 -2.66 -26.94 20.74
N LEU A 6 -2.81 -26.13 19.68
CA LEU A 6 -1.89 -26.11 18.54
C LEU A 6 -0.68 -25.20 18.76
N LEU A 7 -0.85 -24.04 19.42
CA LEU A 7 0.23 -23.07 19.61
C LEU A 7 1.45 -23.62 20.35
N PRO A 8 1.33 -24.42 21.42
CA PRO A 8 2.50 -25.01 22.11
C PRO A 8 3.29 -26.00 21.24
N LEU A 9 2.67 -26.53 20.18
CA LEU A 9 3.30 -27.47 19.24
C LEU A 9 4.00 -26.75 18.06
N PHE A 10 3.89 -25.43 17.98
CA PHE A 10 4.48 -24.65 16.89
C PHE A 10 5.98 -24.49 17.08
N HIS A 11 6.76 -25.04 16.16
CA HIS A 11 8.20 -24.83 16.09
C HIS A 11 8.51 -23.83 14.98
N SER A 12 8.88 -22.60 15.37
CA SER A 12 9.29 -21.57 14.42
C SER A 12 10.58 -21.98 13.70
N THR A 13 10.62 -21.71 12.39
CA THR A 13 11.77 -22.01 11.52
C THR A 13 12.31 -20.77 10.83
N GLU A 14 11.44 -19.82 10.49
CA GLU A 14 11.81 -18.65 9.70
C GLU A 14 10.82 -17.50 9.92
N THR A 15 11.30 -16.26 9.90
CA THR A 15 10.45 -15.07 9.84
C THR A 15 10.11 -14.75 8.39
N LEU A 16 8.83 -14.87 8.01
CA LEU A 16 8.34 -14.55 6.66
C LEU A 16 8.16 -13.04 6.44
N GLU A 17 7.68 -12.32 7.46
CA GLU A 17 7.44 -10.88 7.43
C GLU A 17 7.59 -10.31 8.83
N SER A 18 8.20 -9.13 8.94
CA SER A 18 8.15 -8.29 10.14
C SER A 18 7.88 -6.84 9.74
N ASP A 19 6.85 -6.24 10.33
CA ASP A 19 6.43 -4.87 10.11
C ASP A 19 6.38 -4.13 11.46
N SER A 20 7.34 -3.23 11.67
CA SER A 20 7.43 -2.42 12.89
C SER A 20 6.38 -1.31 12.93
N GLN A 21 5.90 -0.85 11.78
CA GLN A 21 4.90 0.21 11.69
C GLN A 21 3.51 -0.32 12.08
N THR A 22 3.14 -1.51 11.61
CA THR A 22 1.87 -2.16 11.99
C THR A 22 2.02 -3.10 13.19
N LYS A 23 3.24 -3.25 13.74
CA LYS A 23 3.56 -4.09 14.90
C LYS A 23 3.11 -5.54 14.70
N LYS A 24 3.42 -6.07 13.52
CA LYS A 24 2.99 -7.39 13.03
C LYS A 24 4.19 -8.23 12.62
N VAL A 25 4.16 -9.52 12.93
CA VAL A 25 5.14 -10.51 12.47
C VAL A 25 4.41 -11.74 11.92
N SER A 26 4.95 -12.34 10.86
CA SER A 26 4.48 -13.61 10.31
C SER A 26 5.66 -14.59 10.30
N LEU A 27 5.47 -15.76 10.91
CA LEU A 27 6.49 -16.78 11.12
C LEU A 27 6.10 -18.05 10.38
N LEU A 28 7.03 -18.67 9.67
CA LEU A 28 6.92 -20.04 9.17
C LEU A 28 7.47 -21.00 10.21
N GLY A 29 6.76 -22.09 10.42
CA GLY A 29 7.17 -23.16 11.31
C GLY A 29 6.52 -24.48 10.95
N THR A 30 6.59 -25.43 11.88
CA THR A 30 5.90 -26.72 11.75
C THR A 30 5.10 -27.05 12.99
N ILE A 31 4.00 -27.79 12.80
CA ILE A 31 3.23 -28.45 13.85
C ILE A 31 3.07 -29.90 13.40
N ASN A 32 3.44 -30.86 14.26
CA ASN A 32 3.35 -32.30 13.94
C ASN A 32 3.95 -32.67 12.57
N GLY A 33 5.10 -32.06 12.21
CA GLY A 33 5.81 -32.32 10.96
C GLY A 33 5.20 -31.70 9.70
N LYS A 34 4.11 -30.91 9.80
CA LYS A 34 3.52 -30.19 8.66
C LYS A 34 3.72 -28.69 8.82
N ASN A 35 3.88 -27.99 7.69
CA ASN A 35 4.07 -26.53 7.68
C ASN A 35 2.92 -25.80 8.36
N ALA A 36 3.25 -24.74 9.09
CA ALA A 36 2.31 -23.83 9.73
C ALA A 36 2.81 -22.39 9.58
N ILE A 37 1.90 -21.42 9.46
CA ILE A 37 2.23 -19.99 9.50
C ILE A 37 1.56 -19.39 10.73
N LEU A 38 2.34 -18.76 11.60
CA LEU A 38 1.86 -18.06 12.79
C LEU A 38 2.04 -16.56 12.59
N GLN A 39 0.96 -15.81 12.63
CA GLN A 39 0.97 -14.37 12.56
C GLN A 39 0.55 -13.76 13.90
N LEU A 40 1.33 -12.80 14.36
CA LEU A 40 1.14 -12.09 15.62
C LEU A 40 1.06 -10.59 15.33
N GLU A 41 0.05 -9.94 15.86
CA GLU A 41 -0.18 -8.50 15.69
C GLU A 41 -0.47 -7.89 17.06
N LYS A 42 0.26 -6.83 17.43
CA LYS A 42 -0.05 -6.07 18.65
C LYS A 42 -1.40 -5.38 18.46
N ARG A 43 -2.29 -5.50 19.45
CA ARG A 43 -3.56 -4.78 19.41
C ARG A 43 -3.35 -3.29 19.70
N PRO A 44 -4.18 -2.41 19.13
CA PRO A 44 -4.24 -1.02 19.54
C PRO A 44 -4.46 -0.89 21.05
N PHE A 45 -3.95 0.19 21.64
CA PHE A 45 -4.22 0.49 23.03
C PHE A 45 -5.71 0.84 23.22
N ASP A 46 -6.32 0.26 24.25
CA ASP A 46 -7.57 0.76 24.82
C ASP A 46 -7.23 1.87 25.80
N SER A 47 -7.76 3.08 25.55
CA SER A 47 -7.51 4.28 26.34
C SER A 47 -7.88 4.14 27.83
N LYS A 48 -8.72 3.16 28.18
CA LYS A 48 -9.15 2.92 29.57
C LYS A 48 -8.23 1.97 30.36
N ALA A 49 -7.37 1.19 29.68
CA ALA A 49 -6.68 0.06 30.32
C ALA A 49 -5.20 -0.10 29.92
N CYS A 50 -4.55 0.89 29.31
CA CYS A 50 -3.22 0.69 28.69
C CYS A 50 -2.00 1.09 29.52
N ILE A 51 -2.16 1.58 30.75
CA ILE A 51 -1.03 2.09 31.54
C ILE A 51 -0.14 0.91 32.02
N PRO A 52 1.15 0.87 31.68
CA PRO A 52 2.06 -0.14 32.19
C PRO A 52 2.24 0.00 33.71
N ASN A 53 2.20 -1.12 34.44
CA ASN A 53 2.32 -1.19 35.90
C ASN A 53 3.40 -2.17 36.38
N SER A 54 4.10 -2.84 35.46
CA SER A 54 5.10 -3.87 35.75
C SER A 54 6.29 -3.76 34.81
N ASN A 55 7.46 -4.28 35.21
CA ASN A 55 8.68 -4.28 34.41
C ASN A 55 9.03 -2.92 33.79
N ILE A 56 8.84 -1.83 34.56
CA ILE A 56 9.16 -0.48 34.10
C ILE A 56 10.68 -0.31 34.12
N ILE A 57 11.26 -0.15 32.94
CA ILE A 57 12.70 0.03 32.72
C ILE A 57 12.89 1.39 32.04
N GLN A 58 13.49 2.34 32.74
CA GLN A 58 13.85 3.63 32.17
C GLN A 58 15.09 3.50 31.28
N ALA A 59 15.00 4.00 30.06
CA ALA A 59 16.10 4.05 29.11
C ALA A 59 16.90 5.35 29.25
N GLN A 60 16.22 6.50 29.31
CA GLN A 60 16.84 7.83 29.42
C GLN A 60 15.85 8.84 30.02
N SER A 61 16.35 9.95 30.57
CA SER A 61 15.54 11.12 30.92
C SER A 61 16.30 12.42 30.65
N ASN A 62 15.58 13.49 30.35
CA ASN A 62 16.12 14.85 30.23
C ASN A 62 15.03 15.88 30.58
N ASP A 63 15.24 16.65 31.64
CA ASP A 63 14.27 17.64 32.16
C ASP A 63 12.86 17.03 32.37
N VAL A 64 11.86 17.44 31.58
CA VAL A 64 10.49 16.91 31.63
C VAL A 64 10.26 15.65 30.77
N TYR A 65 11.27 15.16 30.05
CA TYR A 65 11.15 14.00 29.16
C TYR A 65 11.71 12.73 29.80
N PHE A 66 10.91 11.65 29.81
CA PHE A 66 11.29 10.34 30.32
C PHE A 66 10.96 9.26 29.28
N TRP A 67 11.95 8.44 28.93
CA TRP A 67 11.78 7.35 27.98
C TRP A 67 12.06 6.02 28.67
N GLY A 68 11.23 5.02 28.39
CA GLY A 68 11.37 3.68 28.95
C GLY A 68 10.41 2.69 28.31
N THR A 69 10.47 1.46 28.81
CA THR A 69 9.57 0.37 28.44
C THR A 69 8.87 -0.16 29.67
N GLY A 70 7.64 -0.65 29.51
CA GLY A 70 6.89 -1.27 30.60
C GLY A 70 5.95 -2.34 30.08
N SER A 71 5.56 -3.24 30.96
CA SER A 71 4.55 -4.26 30.72
C SER A 71 3.33 -4.00 31.60
N ARG A 72 2.19 -4.56 31.19
CA ARG A 72 0.99 -4.60 32.02
C ARG A 72 0.80 -6.01 32.56
N SER A 73 0.83 -6.18 33.87
CA SER A 73 0.44 -7.44 34.51
C SER A 73 -1.09 -7.54 34.51
N THR A 74 -1.61 -8.74 34.23
CA THR A 74 -3.05 -9.04 34.30
C THR A 74 -3.45 -9.65 35.64
N GLU A 75 -2.56 -9.62 36.63
CA GLU A 75 -2.72 -10.35 37.90
C GLU A 75 -3.70 -9.68 38.88
N ASP A 76 -4.06 -8.41 38.66
CA ASP A 76 -4.87 -7.62 39.62
C ASP A 76 -6.38 -7.56 39.31
N SER A 77 -6.93 -8.48 38.52
CA SER A 77 -8.38 -8.49 38.28
C SER A 77 -8.93 -9.90 38.37
N GLY A 78 -9.71 -10.18 39.42
CA GLY A 78 -10.62 -11.34 39.49
C GLY A 78 -11.75 -11.31 38.45
N ASP A 79 -11.58 -10.54 37.37
CA ASP A 79 -12.48 -10.46 36.25
C ASP A 79 -12.19 -11.62 35.30
N LYS A 80 -13.26 -12.37 35.02
CA LYS A 80 -13.31 -13.39 33.97
C LYS A 80 -12.59 -12.87 32.74
N GLN A 81 -11.62 -13.64 32.25
CA GLN A 81 -10.82 -13.43 31.04
C GLN A 81 -11.63 -12.75 29.91
N THR A 82 -11.74 -11.42 29.95
CA THR A 82 -12.39 -10.64 28.91
C THR A 82 -11.39 -10.47 27.78
N THR A 83 -11.90 -10.39 26.56
CA THR A 83 -11.11 -10.15 25.34
C THR A 83 -10.27 -8.87 25.39
N ASP A 84 -10.47 -8.03 26.41
CA ASP A 84 -9.86 -6.70 26.56
C ASP A 84 -8.49 -6.75 27.26
N SER A 85 -8.14 -7.90 27.85
CA SER A 85 -6.81 -8.15 28.45
C SER A 85 -5.79 -8.76 27.47
N ALA A 86 -6.25 -9.29 26.33
CA ALA A 86 -5.39 -9.98 25.37
C ALA A 86 -4.56 -8.98 24.53
N GLY A 87 -3.26 -8.88 24.80
CA GLY A 87 -2.35 -7.90 24.17
C GLY A 87 -1.90 -8.21 22.73
N CYS A 88 -2.28 -9.36 22.17
CA CYS A 88 -1.86 -9.78 20.84
C CYS A 88 -2.98 -10.56 20.13
N LYS A 89 -3.22 -10.21 18.86
CA LYS A 89 -4.05 -10.97 17.93
C LYS A 89 -3.20 -12.07 17.30
N ILE A 90 -3.72 -13.29 17.28
CA ILE A 90 -3.03 -14.49 16.79
C ILE A 90 -3.83 -15.08 15.64
N ASN A 91 -3.18 -15.26 14.48
CA ASN A 91 -3.73 -16.03 13.36
C ASN A 91 -2.80 -17.21 13.05
N LEU A 92 -3.35 -18.42 13.00
CA LEU A 92 -2.60 -19.64 12.68
C LEU A 92 -3.16 -20.27 11.39
N ILE A 93 -2.29 -20.51 10.42
CA ILE A 93 -2.60 -21.30 9.22
C ILE A 93 -1.91 -22.64 9.36
N TYR A 94 -2.68 -23.71 9.51
CA TYR A 94 -2.16 -25.07 9.66
C TYR A 94 -3.16 -26.10 9.12
N PRO A 95 -2.75 -27.02 8.22
CA PRO A 95 -1.46 -27.05 7.53
C PRO A 95 -1.35 -25.95 6.46
N ALA A 96 -0.18 -25.32 6.36
CA ALA A 96 0.11 -24.30 5.36
C ALA A 96 0.65 -24.91 4.05
N SER A 97 0.14 -24.43 2.90
CA SER A 97 0.61 -24.81 1.57
C SER A 97 1.76 -23.92 1.12
N ALA A 98 2.46 -24.29 0.04
CA ALA A 98 3.46 -23.43 -0.59
C ALA A 98 2.88 -22.07 -1.04
N ALA A 99 1.62 -22.06 -1.48
CA ALA A 99 0.92 -20.83 -1.86
C ALA A 99 0.67 -19.90 -0.65
N HIS A 100 0.32 -20.46 0.52
CA HIS A 100 0.23 -19.66 1.75
C HIS A 100 1.60 -19.08 2.13
N ILE A 101 2.67 -19.87 2.05
CA ILE A 101 4.02 -19.41 2.40
C ILE A 101 4.45 -18.27 1.47
N ALA A 102 4.28 -18.42 0.16
CA ALA A 102 4.60 -17.39 -0.81
C ALA A 102 3.82 -16.09 -0.56
N LYS A 103 2.52 -16.18 -0.20
CA LYS A 103 1.68 -15.01 0.10
C LYS A 103 2.15 -14.22 1.32
N TYR A 104 2.61 -14.89 2.37
CA TYR A 104 3.01 -14.24 3.63
C TYR A 104 4.50 -13.89 3.69
N ARG A 105 5.30 -14.39 2.74
CA ARG A 105 6.71 -14.05 2.60
C ARG A 105 6.85 -12.64 2.04
N LYS A 106 7.44 -11.75 2.84
CA LYS A 106 7.85 -10.44 2.37
C LYS A 106 9.14 -10.59 1.59
N HIS A 107 9.10 -10.15 0.35
CA HIS A 107 10.29 -10.06 -0.48
C HIS A 107 11.00 -8.73 -0.21
N PRO A 108 12.34 -8.72 -0.19
CA PRO A 108 13.11 -7.48 -0.10
C PRO A 108 12.66 -6.48 -1.17
N LEU A 109 12.56 -5.22 -0.77
CA LEU A 109 12.31 -4.10 -1.65
C LEU A 109 13.66 -3.43 -1.94
N HIS A 110 13.98 -3.28 -3.22
CA HIS A 110 15.23 -2.68 -3.68
C HIS A 110 14.95 -1.37 -4.40
N MET A 111 15.74 -0.35 -4.14
CA MET A 111 15.67 0.88 -4.93
C MET A 111 16.37 0.65 -6.26
N VAL A 112 15.68 0.90 -7.36
CA VAL A 112 16.22 0.80 -8.72
C VAL A 112 16.27 2.17 -9.39
N ILE A 113 17.30 2.41 -10.20
CA ILE A 113 17.50 3.62 -11.01
C ILE A 113 17.22 3.26 -12.48
N GLU A 114 15.97 3.44 -12.90
CA GLU A 114 15.55 3.10 -14.26
C GLU A 114 15.88 4.22 -15.25
N THR A 115 16.91 4.00 -16.07
CA THR A 115 17.28 4.89 -17.18
C THR A 115 16.29 4.77 -18.35
N PRO A 116 16.21 5.77 -19.25
CA PRO A 116 15.41 5.66 -20.49
C PRO A 116 15.74 4.42 -21.33
N LYS A 117 17.02 4.03 -21.37
CA LYS A 117 17.47 2.82 -22.07
C LYS A 117 16.94 1.54 -21.40
N ALA A 118 16.96 1.48 -20.07
CA ALA A 118 16.40 0.35 -19.31
C ALA A 118 14.89 0.25 -19.55
N TYR A 119 14.19 1.37 -19.53
CA TYR A 119 12.75 1.43 -19.83
C TYR A 119 12.44 0.82 -21.20
N GLN A 120 13.11 1.29 -22.26
CA GLN A 120 12.85 0.82 -23.62
C GLN A 120 13.21 -0.66 -23.81
N LYS A 121 14.26 -1.15 -23.16
CA LYS A 121 14.75 -2.53 -23.32
C LYS A 121 13.98 -3.55 -22.48
N ILE A 122 13.55 -3.18 -21.28
CA ILE A 122 13.06 -4.14 -20.26
C ILE A 122 11.60 -3.85 -19.93
N VAL A 123 11.31 -2.62 -19.49
CA VAL A 123 10.02 -2.29 -18.88
C VAL A 123 8.93 -2.14 -19.92
N ARG A 124 9.19 -1.45 -21.03
CA ARG A 124 8.22 -1.25 -22.11
C ARG A 124 7.76 -2.59 -22.72
N PRO A 125 8.65 -3.54 -23.08
CA PRO A 125 8.22 -4.87 -23.51
C PRO A 125 7.37 -5.60 -22.47
N TYR A 126 7.72 -5.49 -21.17
CA TYR A 126 6.90 -6.04 -20.09
C TYR A 126 5.50 -5.41 -20.07
N ILE A 127 5.39 -4.08 -20.15
CA ILE A 127 4.09 -3.37 -20.19
C ILE A 127 3.18 -3.92 -21.29
N GLU A 128 3.72 -4.18 -22.49
CA GLU A 128 2.92 -4.72 -23.59
C GLU A 128 2.32 -6.10 -23.27
N THR A 129 3.01 -6.93 -22.49
CA THR A 129 2.45 -8.21 -22.01
C THR A 129 1.29 -8.04 -21.02
N GLN A 130 1.13 -6.85 -20.43
CA GLN A 130 0.15 -6.55 -19.38
C GLN A 130 -1.14 -5.91 -19.91
N LYS A 131 -1.14 -5.37 -21.14
CA LYS A 131 -2.28 -4.62 -21.72
C LYS A 131 -3.49 -5.47 -22.17
N GLY A 132 -3.37 -6.80 -22.10
CA GLY A 132 -4.40 -7.77 -22.51
C GLY A 132 -5.50 -7.99 -21.46
N ASP A 133 -5.74 -9.27 -21.11
CA ASP A 133 -6.83 -9.69 -20.20
C ASP A 133 -6.70 -9.13 -18.79
N ARG A 134 -5.49 -8.76 -18.36
CA ARG A 134 -5.26 -8.15 -17.04
C ARG A 134 -5.97 -6.79 -16.87
N LEU A 135 -6.34 -6.12 -17.96
CA LEU A 135 -7.10 -4.86 -17.93
C LEU A 135 -8.61 -5.05 -18.15
N SER A 136 -9.11 -6.29 -18.22
CA SER A 136 -10.53 -6.52 -18.46
C SER A 136 -11.43 -5.93 -17.37
N TRP A 137 -11.01 -5.97 -16.10
CA TRP A 137 -11.74 -5.33 -15.00
C TRP A 137 -11.81 -3.80 -15.15
N VAL A 138 -10.73 -3.17 -15.65
CA VAL A 138 -10.71 -1.72 -15.94
C VAL A 138 -11.73 -1.39 -17.04
N ARG A 139 -11.73 -2.18 -18.13
CA ARG A 139 -12.69 -2.00 -19.23
C ARG A 139 -14.13 -2.17 -18.76
N ASN A 140 -14.40 -3.08 -17.83
CA ASN A 140 -15.73 -3.28 -17.28
C ASN A 140 -16.24 -2.06 -16.50
N ILE A 141 -15.37 -1.43 -15.70
CA ILE A 141 -15.70 -0.19 -14.99
C ILE A 141 -15.96 0.95 -16.00
N LEU A 142 -15.08 1.12 -16.99
CA LEU A 142 -15.16 2.22 -17.95
C LEU A 142 -16.37 2.13 -18.89
N TYR A 143 -16.72 0.93 -19.38
CA TYR A 143 -17.65 0.78 -20.51
C TYR A 143 -18.88 -0.10 -20.22
N HIS A 144 -18.85 -0.92 -19.17
CA HIS A 144 -19.90 -1.91 -18.91
C HIS A 144 -20.68 -1.65 -17.63
N GLY A 145 -20.47 -0.50 -16.98
CA GLY A 145 -21.27 -0.08 -15.84
C GLY A 145 -21.08 -0.97 -14.61
N GLN A 146 -19.88 -1.52 -14.43
CA GLN A 146 -19.53 -2.18 -13.16
C GLN A 146 -19.13 -1.11 -12.13
N GLU A 147 -19.65 -1.20 -10.90
CA GLU A 147 -19.33 -0.28 -9.78
C GLU A 147 -19.73 1.21 -9.97
N VAL A 148 -20.66 1.51 -10.87
CA VAL A 148 -21.06 2.90 -11.17
C VAL A 148 -22.03 3.55 -10.18
N GLU A 149 -22.66 2.80 -9.27
CA GLU A 149 -23.66 3.38 -8.35
C GLU A 149 -23.04 4.37 -7.35
N SER A 150 -21.75 4.22 -7.02
CA SER A 150 -21.01 5.07 -6.10
C SER A 150 -19.95 5.96 -6.78
N CYS A 151 -19.90 6.00 -8.12
CA CYS A 151 -18.87 6.72 -8.86
C CYS A 151 -19.19 8.22 -9.05
N VAL A 152 -18.16 9.01 -9.35
CA VAL A 152 -18.24 10.34 -9.96
C VAL A 152 -17.76 10.20 -11.39
N LYS A 153 -18.59 10.60 -12.36
CA LYS A 153 -18.24 10.53 -13.79
C LYS A 153 -17.88 11.91 -14.28
N ASP A 154 -16.71 12.02 -14.88
CA ASP A 154 -16.29 13.17 -15.69
C ASP A 154 -16.23 12.74 -17.16
N SER A 155 -16.12 13.70 -18.07
CA SER A 155 -15.78 13.45 -19.48
C SER A 155 -14.43 12.73 -19.67
N SER A 156 -13.49 12.91 -18.72
CA SER A 156 -12.10 12.45 -18.85
C SER A 156 -11.78 11.19 -18.04
N TYR A 157 -12.56 10.90 -16.99
CA TYR A 157 -12.30 9.79 -16.07
C TYR A 157 -13.57 9.28 -15.36
N ILE A 158 -13.45 8.09 -14.75
CA ILE A 158 -14.38 7.60 -13.72
C ILE A 158 -13.63 7.57 -12.39
N LEU A 159 -14.22 8.18 -11.36
CA LEU A 159 -13.72 8.15 -9.99
C LEU A 159 -14.61 7.26 -9.13
N LEU A 160 -14.02 6.31 -8.44
CA LEU A 160 -14.73 5.32 -7.63
C LEU A 160 -13.97 5.03 -6.32
N PRO A 161 -14.68 4.56 -5.26
CA PRO A 161 -14.04 3.99 -4.08
C PRO A 161 -13.01 2.92 -4.45
N ASP A 162 -11.79 3.01 -3.95
CA ASP A 162 -10.82 1.92 -4.09
C ASP A 162 -11.19 0.79 -3.12
N MET A 163 -10.88 -0.44 -3.51
CA MET A 163 -11.11 -1.65 -2.71
C MET A 163 -10.47 -1.60 -1.30
N LYS A 164 -9.50 -0.71 -1.06
CA LYS A 164 -8.88 -0.49 0.25
C LYS A 164 -9.72 0.35 1.22
N TRP A 165 -10.74 1.06 0.75
CA TRP A 165 -11.60 1.89 1.59
C TRP A 165 -12.90 1.15 1.98
N ASP A 166 -13.35 1.35 3.21
CA ASP A 166 -14.59 0.75 3.72
C ASP A 166 -15.87 1.45 3.22
N GLY A 167 -15.71 2.60 2.55
CA GLY A 167 -16.81 3.43 2.05
C GLY A 167 -17.48 4.29 3.11
N VAL A 168 -16.98 4.28 4.36
CA VAL A 168 -17.63 4.92 5.51
C VAL A 168 -16.68 5.89 6.21
N ALA A 169 -15.48 5.43 6.61
CA ALA A 169 -14.57 6.22 7.43
C ALA A 169 -13.79 7.22 6.58
N ILE A 170 -14.17 8.50 6.64
CA ILE A 170 -13.55 9.60 5.88
C ILE A 170 -12.07 9.80 6.21
N ASP A 171 -11.65 9.51 7.45
CA ASP A 171 -10.25 9.52 7.85
C ASP A 171 -9.37 8.55 7.05
N SER A 172 -10.01 7.53 6.45
CA SER A 172 -9.38 6.55 5.56
C SER A 172 -9.85 6.65 4.10
N LEU A 173 -10.51 7.76 3.72
CA LEU A 173 -11.02 7.98 2.37
C LEU A 173 -9.94 7.68 1.33
N TYR A 174 -10.27 6.74 0.44
CA TYR A 174 -9.41 6.36 -0.67
C TYR A 174 -10.26 6.09 -1.90
N LEU A 175 -10.05 6.91 -2.92
CA LEU A 175 -10.68 6.78 -4.22
C LEU A 175 -9.61 6.59 -5.29
N VAL A 176 -10.01 6.10 -6.45
CA VAL A 176 -9.16 5.98 -7.64
C VAL A 176 -9.88 6.58 -8.84
N ALA A 177 -9.21 7.48 -9.56
CA ALA A 177 -9.66 8.00 -10.84
C ALA A 177 -9.01 7.21 -11.96
N ILE A 178 -9.81 6.54 -12.79
CA ILE A 178 -9.38 5.78 -13.97
C ILE A 178 -9.75 6.59 -15.21
N VAL A 179 -8.77 6.95 -16.03
CA VAL A 179 -9.01 7.79 -17.22
C VAL A 179 -9.63 6.99 -18.37
N TYR A 180 -10.36 7.63 -19.29
CA TYR A 180 -10.86 6.95 -20.49
C TYR A 180 -9.79 6.74 -21.57
N ARG A 181 -8.76 7.59 -21.59
CA ARG A 181 -7.61 7.46 -22.49
C ARG A 181 -6.91 6.12 -22.25
N ASN A 182 -6.62 5.39 -23.33
CA ASN A 182 -5.95 4.08 -23.28
C ASN A 182 -4.51 4.12 -23.83
N ASP A 183 -4.04 5.29 -24.25
CA ASP A 183 -2.70 5.54 -24.76
C ASP A 183 -1.66 5.79 -23.65
N ILE A 184 -2.11 6.00 -22.41
CA ILE A 184 -1.26 6.25 -21.24
C ILE A 184 -1.29 5.02 -20.33
N ALA A 185 -0.22 4.24 -20.33
CA ALA A 185 -0.07 3.06 -19.45
C ALA A 185 0.52 3.45 -18.09
N SER A 186 1.39 4.46 -18.06
CA SER A 186 2.02 5.00 -16.85
C SER A 186 2.53 6.42 -17.10
N ILE A 187 3.16 7.04 -16.10
CA ILE A 187 3.78 8.37 -16.26
C ILE A 187 4.79 8.44 -17.42
N ARG A 188 5.41 7.31 -17.82
CA ARG A 188 6.37 7.26 -18.94
C ARG A 188 5.79 7.72 -20.28
N ASP A 189 4.49 7.61 -20.46
CA ASP A 189 3.80 7.99 -21.70
C ASP A 189 3.38 9.47 -21.69
N LEU A 190 3.45 10.15 -20.54
CA LEU A 190 3.08 11.55 -20.40
C LEU A 190 4.11 12.48 -21.05
N LYS A 191 3.60 13.39 -21.88
CA LYS A 191 4.34 14.41 -22.62
C LYS A 191 3.94 15.80 -22.15
N GLN A 192 4.71 16.82 -22.56
CA GLN A 192 4.39 18.21 -22.21
C GLN A 192 2.99 18.63 -22.67
N GLY A 193 2.53 18.13 -23.83
CA GLY A 193 1.19 18.40 -24.35
C GLY A 193 0.05 17.85 -23.49
N ASP A 194 0.33 16.91 -22.57
CA ASP A 194 -0.68 16.35 -21.66
C ASP A 194 -0.93 17.21 -20.41
N ILE A 195 -0.16 18.29 -20.19
CA ILE A 195 -0.30 19.16 -19.01
C ILE A 195 -1.75 19.69 -18.85
N PRO A 196 -2.40 20.28 -19.88
CA PRO A 196 -3.77 20.78 -19.73
C PRO A 196 -4.77 19.69 -19.37
N TYR A 197 -4.55 18.46 -19.85
CA TYR A 197 -5.39 17.30 -19.54
C TYR A 197 -5.26 16.89 -18.07
N LEU A 198 -4.02 16.85 -17.54
CA LEU A 198 -3.76 16.53 -16.14
C LEU A 198 -4.28 17.61 -15.18
N GLU A 199 -4.10 18.89 -15.53
CA GLU A 199 -4.62 20.03 -14.75
C GLU A 199 -6.15 20.00 -14.70
N ALA A 200 -6.82 19.75 -15.84
CA ALA A 200 -8.28 19.62 -15.89
C ALA A 200 -8.80 18.46 -15.01
N ILE A 201 -8.13 17.30 -15.04
CA ILE A 201 -8.51 16.16 -14.17
C ILE A 201 -8.30 16.52 -12.70
N ARG A 202 -7.14 17.11 -12.34
CA ARG A 202 -6.83 17.54 -10.98
C ARG A 202 -7.93 18.47 -10.46
N ASP A 203 -8.23 19.52 -11.21
CA ASP A 203 -9.19 20.55 -10.80
C ASP A 203 -10.62 19.97 -10.69
N SER A 204 -11.03 19.14 -11.66
CA SER A 204 -12.30 18.41 -11.59
C SER A 204 -12.40 17.52 -10.34
N ILE A 205 -11.36 16.76 -9.99
CA ILE A 205 -11.36 15.92 -8.78
C ILE A 205 -11.48 16.79 -7.52
N LEU A 206 -10.68 17.85 -7.44
CA LEU A 206 -10.61 18.74 -6.29
C LEU A 206 -11.90 19.55 -6.06
N GLU A 207 -12.71 19.73 -7.10
CA GLU A 207 -14.02 20.37 -7.02
C GLU A 207 -15.13 19.36 -6.70
N ASN A 208 -15.15 18.20 -7.37
CA ASN A 208 -16.24 17.24 -7.22
C ASN A 208 -16.18 16.42 -5.93
N VAL A 209 -14.98 16.03 -5.46
CA VAL A 209 -14.86 15.16 -4.26
C VAL A 209 -15.44 15.82 -2.99
N PRO A 210 -15.14 17.10 -2.69
CA PRO A 210 -15.73 17.79 -1.54
C PRO A 210 -17.26 17.97 -1.61
N THR A 211 -17.88 17.90 -2.79
CA THR A 211 -19.35 17.97 -2.90
C THR A 211 -20.03 16.66 -2.47
N LYS A 212 -19.31 15.53 -2.54
CA LYS A 212 -19.82 14.20 -2.26
C LYS A 212 -19.43 13.69 -0.87
N TYR A 213 -18.27 14.11 -0.38
CA TYR A 213 -17.70 13.67 0.89
C TYR A 213 -17.36 14.89 1.76
N PRO A 214 -17.55 14.81 3.09
CA PRO A 214 -17.26 15.91 4.01
C PRO A 214 -15.74 16.04 4.23
N ILE A 215 -15.01 16.44 3.19
CA ILE A 215 -13.56 16.63 3.18
C ILE A 215 -13.23 17.89 2.38
N ALA A 216 -12.28 18.69 2.87
CA ALA A 216 -11.87 19.90 2.17
C ALA A 216 -10.94 19.59 0.98
N ARG A 217 -10.93 20.49 -0.01
CA ARG A 217 -10.09 20.38 -1.22
C ARG A 217 -8.61 20.18 -0.88
N ASP A 218 -8.10 20.93 0.09
CA ASP A 218 -6.71 20.92 0.53
C ASP A 218 -6.37 19.74 1.47
N GLN A 219 -7.38 18.97 1.86
CA GLN A 219 -7.20 17.71 2.59
C GLN A 219 -7.09 16.49 1.66
N LEU A 220 -6.98 16.69 0.35
CA LEU A 220 -6.83 15.62 -0.64
C LEU A 220 -5.38 15.52 -1.13
N ARG A 221 -4.80 14.34 -0.99
CA ARG A 221 -3.52 13.93 -1.58
C ARG A 221 -3.79 13.21 -2.91
N LEU A 222 -3.42 13.85 -4.02
CA LEU A 222 -3.50 13.26 -5.36
C LEU A 222 -2.13 12.77 -5.80
N TYR A 223 -2.02 11.51 -6.20
CA TYR A 223 -0.75 10.92 -6.65
C TYR A 223 -0.95 9.76 -7.62
N VAL A 224 0.12 9.40 -8.33
CA VAL A 224 0.20 8.24 -9.22
C VAL A 224 1.30 7.30 -8.75
N HIS A 225 1.24 6.04 -9.17
CA HIS A 225 2.27 5.05 -8.86
C HIS A 225 3.27 4.86 -10.00
N TYR A 226 4.52 4.64 -9.62
CA TYR A 226 5.54 4.09 -10.51
C TYR A 226 6.43 3.07 -9.80
N GLN A 227 6.49 1.80 -10.22
CA GLN A 227 5.63 1.15 -11.22
C GLN A 227 4.18 1.06 -10.72
N PRO A 228 3.15 1.16 -11.58
CA PRO A 228 1.76 0.97 -11.17
C PRO A 228 1.41 -0.51 -10.96
N SER A 229 0.31 -0.79 -10.25
CA SER A 229 -0.18 -2.17 -10.09
C SER A 229 -0.83 -2.74 -11.36
N PHE A 230 -1.31 -1.86 -12.23
CA PHE A 230 -1.85 -2.18 -13.56
C PHE A 230 -1.53 -1.04 -14.54
N TYR A 231 -1.29 -1.38 -15.80
CA TYR A 231 -0.79 -0.45 -16.81
C TYR A 231 -1.92 0.21 -17.60
N HIS A 232 -2.74 0.96 -16.87
CA HIS A 232 -3.73 1.90 -17.39
C HIS A 232 -3.70 3.11 -16.45
N PHE A 233 -3.53 4.32 -16.98
CA PHE A 233 -3.27 5.49 -16.14
C PHE A 233 -4.41 5.74 -15.14
N HIS A 234 -4.02 5.89 -13.88
CA HIS A 234 -4.94 6.13 -12.78
C HIS A 234 -4.31 7.02 -11.72
N ILE A 235 -5.15 7.79 -11.05
CA ILE A 235 -4.77 8.74 -10.01
C ILE A 235 -5.42 8.29 -8.71
N HIS A 236 -4.62 8.14 -7.67
CA HIS A 236 -5.09 7.91 -6.32
C HIS A 236 -5.50 9.23 -5.68
N VAL A 237 -6.68 9.25 -5.07
CA VAL A 237 -7.24 10.42 -4.38
C VAL A 237 -7.53 10.02 -2.95
N VAL A 238 -6.74 10.54 -2.02
CA VAL A 238 -6.70 10.04 -0.63
C VAL A 238 -6.80 11.18 0.36
N ASN A 239 -7.46 10.96 1.50
CA ASN A 239 -7.35 11.90 2.62
C ASN A 239 -5.88 12.09 3.02
N ALA A 240 -5.40 13.33 3.06
CA ALA A 240 -4.02 13.68 3.37
C ALA A 240 -3.59 13.20 4.77
N ASN A 241 -4.53 13.08 5.71
CA ASN A 241 -4.28 12.57 7.06
C ASN A 241 -4.20 11.04 7.12
N TYR A 242 -4.57 10.34 6.05
CA TYR A 242 -4.52 8.87 6.04
C TYR A 242 -3.07 8.37 5.85
N THR A 243 -2.59 7.63 6.85
CA THR A 243 -1.24 7.05 6.90
C THR A 243 -1.23 5.52 6.87
N GLY A 244 -2.41 4.87 6.91
CA GLY A 244 -2.56 3.41 6.98
C GLY A 244 -2.24 2.65 5.68
N LEU A 245 -1.67 3.34 4.70
CA LEU A 245 -1.46 2.87 3.33
C LEU A 245 -0.10 2.22 3.08
N GLY A 246 0.75 2.20 4.11
CA GLY A 246 2.09 1.60 4.07
C GLY A 246 2.89 2.09 2.87
N GLN A 247 3.42 1.14 2.10
CA GLN A 247 4.31 1.43 0.96
C GLN A 247 3.65 2.23 -0.18
N THR A 248 2.31 2.26 -0.25
CA THR A 248 1.61 2.87 -1.40
C THR A 248 1.67 4.39 -1.43
N ILE A 249 2.06 5.04 -0.33
CA ILE A 249 2.23 6.52 -0.25
C ILE A 249 3.68 6.96 -0.06
N LEU A 250 4.63 6.02 -0.07
CA LEU A 250 6.04 6.34 0.16
C LEU A 250 6.70 6.93 -1.08
N ALA A 251 7.69 7.79 -0.86
CA ALA A 251 8.62 8.21 -1.90
C ALA A 251 9.32 6.99 -2.51
N GLY A 252 9.52 7.00 -3.83
CA GLY A 252 9.95 5.81 -4.56
C GLY A 252 8.81 4.86 -4.94
N LYS A 253 7.54 5.24 -4.71
CA LYS A 253 6.36 4.55 -5.25
C LYS A 253 5.30 5.55 -5.68
N ALA A 254 4.89 6.42 -4.76
CA ALA A 254 3.95 7.50 -5.03
C ALA A 254 4.67 8.75 -5.55
N ILE A 255 4.10 9.37 -6.58
CA ILE A 255 4.52 10.65 -7.11
C ILE A 255 3.30 11.55 -7.12
N LEU A 256 3.36 12.68 -6.42
CA LEU A 256 2.25 13.62 -6.36
C LEU A 256 1.89 14.08 -7.78
N LEU A 257 0.59 14.23 -8.06
CA LEU A 257 0.12 14.63 -9.38
C LEU A 257 0.68 16.01 -9.77
N GLU A 258 0.76 16.94 -8.82
CA GLU A 258 1.35 18.26 -9.04
C GLU A 258 2.84 18.17 -9.43
N GLU A 259 3.60 17.28 -8.80
CA GLU A 259 5.01 17.04 -9.13
C GLU A 259 5.19 16.41 -10.53
N VAL A 260 4.22 15.60 -10.97
CA VAL A 260 4.18 15.10 -12.35
C VAL A 260 3.95 16.25 -13.34
N ILE A 261 2.98 17.12 -13.06
CA ILE A 261 2.66 18.28 -13.89
C ILE A 261 3.86 19.24 -13.98
N GLU A 262 4.46 19.60 -12.85
CA GLU A 262 5.65 20.46 -12.81
C GLU A 262 6.86 19.81 -13.50
N SER A 263 7.05 18.50 -13.31
CA SER A 263 8.10 17.77 -14.04
C SER A 263 7.95 17.88 -15.55
N LEU A 264 6.72 17.79 -16.09
CA LEU A 264 6.48 17.90 -17.54
C LEU A 264 6.83 19.28 -18.10
N LYS A 265 6.64 20.35 -17.30
CA LYS A 265 7.03 21.72 -17.68
C LYS A 265 8.55 21.83 -17.88
N ILE A 266 9.32 21.09 -17.09
CA ILE A 266 10.79 21.12 -17.10
C ILE A 266 11.39 20.16 -18.13
N LEU A 267 10.80 18.96 -18.30
CA LEU A 267 11.35 17.90 -19.16
C LEU A 267 11.21 18.17 -20.66
N GLY A 268 10.34 19.11 -21.05
CA GLY A 268 10.07 19.44 -22.45
C GLY A 268 9.17 18.42 -23.16
N GLU A 269 9.10 18.50 -24.48
CA GLU A 269 8.11 17.82 -25.33
C GLU A 269 7.98 16.31 -25.05
N ASP A 270 9.10 15.61 -24.90
CA ASP A 270 9.16 14.16 -24.69
C ASP A 270 8.81 13.71 -23.27
N GLY A 271 8.62 14.65 -22.33
CA GLY A 271 8.20 14.40 -20.97
C GLY A 271 9.01 13.32 -20.24
N PHE A 272 8.30 12.38 -19.62
CA PHE A 272 8.92 11.34 -18.77
C PHE A 272 9.63 10.23 -19.54
N SER A 273 9.50 10.16 -20.86
CA SER A 273 10.19 9.15 -21.67
C SER A 273 11.72 9.26 -21.58
N LYS A 274 12.23 10.47 -21.30
CA LYS A 274 13.67 10.77 -21.16
C LYS A 274 14.15 10.87 -19.72
N LYS A 275 13.26 10.80 -18.72
CA LYS A 275 13.63 10.93 -17.30
C LYS A 275 14.26 9.63 -16.78
N THR A 276 15.30 9.72 -15.96
CA THR A 276 15.70 8.58 -15.11
C THR A 276 14.80 8.57 -13.88
N ILE A 277 14.16 7.44 -13.57
CA ILE A 277 13.19 7.33 -12.48
C ILE A 277 13.69 6.35 -11.44
N THR A 278 13.75 6.79 -10.20
CA THR A 278 14.13 5.96 -9.06
C THR A 278 12.88 5.49 -8.31
N TYR A 279 12.74 4.19 -8.10
CA TYR A 279 11.59 3.61 -7.39
C TYR A 279 11.94 2.30 -6.68
N GLY A 280 11.10 1.88 -5.74
CA GLY A 280 11.24 0.61 -5.03
C GLY A 280 10.64 -0.55 -5.84
N LEU A 281 11.40 -1.63 -6.00
CA LEU A 281 11.01 -2.83 -6.72
C LEU A 281 11.22 -4.07 -5.85
N SER A 282 10.17 -4.88 -5.70
CA SER A 282 10.22 -6.14 -4.94
C SER A 282 10.91 -7.22 -5.77
N GLU A 283 11.68 -8.11 -5.13
CA GLU A 283 12.24 -9.30 -5.80
C GLU A 283 11.17 -10.23 -6.39
N SER A 284 9.95 -10.19 -5.85
CA SER A 284 8.82 -10.96 -6.37
C SER A 284 8.19 -10.37 -7.62
N HIS A 285 8.52 -9.14 -8.00
CA HIS A 285 7.96 -8.49 -9.17
C HIS A 285 8.64 -9.01 -10.44
N ASP A 286 7.87 -9.34 -11.49
CA ASP A 286 8.39 -9.92 -12.75
C ASP A 286 9.57 -9.14 -13.34
N LEU A 287 9.47 -7.80 -13.39
CA LEU A 287 10.56 -6.90 -13.81
C LEU A 287 11.92 -7.15 -13.14
N TRP A 288 11.95 -7.62 -11.90
CA TRP A 288 13.18 -7.93 -11.19
C TRP A 288 14.01 -8.96 -11.96
N ASN A 289 13.37 -10.08 -12.33
CA ASN A 289 14.00 -11.18 -13.05
C ASN A 289 14.18 -10.90 -14.55
N LEU A 290 13.41 -9.95 -15.11
CA LEU A 290 13.58 -9.48 -16.49
C LEU A 290 14.80 -8.56 -16.69
N GLY A 291 15.52 -8.24 -15.62
CA GLY A 291 16.80 -7.53 -15.67
C GLY A 291 16.87 -6.24 -14.87
N MET A 292 15.78 -5.79 -14.22
CA MET A 292 15.83 -4.58 -13.40
C MET A 292 16.71 -4.71 -12.16
N LYS A 293 17.03 -5.95 -11.73
CA LYS A 293 18.01 -6.20 -10.68
C LYS A 293 19.42 -5.67 -10.99
N ASP A 294 19.76 -5.49 -12.26
CA ASP A 294 21.06 -4.94 -12.68
C ASP A 294 21.10 -3.40 -12.60
N TYR A 295 20.00 -2.78 -12.18
CA TYR A 295 19.82 -1.32 -12.05
C TYR A 295 19.55 -0.88 -10.61
N THR A 296 19.91 -1.69 -9.61
CA THR A 296 19.81 -1.31 -8.20
C THR A 296 20.73 -0.12 -7.86
N GLN A 297 20.34 0.69 -6.87
CA GLN A 297 21.17 1.78 -6.33
C GLN A 297 22.50 1.31 -5.75
#